data_AF-A0AAW2IUV1-F1
#
_entry.id   AF-A0AAW2IUV1-F1
#
_cell.length_a   1.000
_cell.length_b   1.000
_cell.length_c   1.000
_cell.angle_alpha   90.00
_cell.angle_beta   90.00
_cell.angle_gamma   90.00
#
_symmetry.space_group_name_H-M   'P 1'
#
loop_
_entity.id
_entity.type
_entity.pdbx_description
1 polymer ?
#
loop_
_entity_poly.entity_id
_entity_poly.type
_entity_poly.pdbx_seq_one_letter_code
_entity_poly.pdbx_strand_id
1 'polypeptide(L)'
;MIRLESSRSHEEMSKNPLAAILEANIFNRTNYNDWLQNLRIVLDFENQTYVLDRSLPRALPEGSIHEERLTFKKWHEDNRKVHNIVLASMTNDIQKQLVKSVHGLKSKSKVKMEVEVEK
;
A
#
# COMPACT_ATOMS: atom_id res chain seq x y z
N MET A 1 38.67 3.85 -36.29
CA MET A 1 38.38 3.71 -34.84
C MET A 1 37.10 4.51 -34.56
N ILE A 2 35.95 3.87 -34.66
CA ILE A 2 34.65 4.52 -34.41
C ILE A 2 34.41 4.47 -32.91
N ARG A 3 34.35 5.65 -32.27
CA ARG A 3 33.99 5.81 -30.86
C ARG A 3 32.48 5.57 -30.76
N LEU A 4 32.11 4.38 -30.32
CA LEU A 4 30.77 4.06 -29.86
C LEU A 4 30.55 4.78 -28.53
N GLU A 5 30.03 6.01 -28.57
CA GLU A 5 29.46 6.59 -27.35
C GLU A 5 28.13 5.90 -27.09
N SER A 6 28.26 4.86 -26.25
CA SER A 6 27.29 4.28 -25.34
C SER A 6 25.89 4.88 -25.43
N SER A 7 24.99 4.06 -25.98
CA SER A 7 23.57 4.29 -26.06
C SER A 7 23.02 4.88 -24.76
N ARG A 8 22.43 6.07 -24.91
CA ARG A 8 21.36 6.60 -24.08
C ARG A 8 20.34 5.50 -23.78
N SER A 9 20.43 4.93 -22.57
CA SER A 9 19.36 4.15 -21.96
C SER A 9 19.49 4.19 -20.43
N HIS A 10 19.53 5.42 -19.88
CA HIS A 10 18.73 5.65 -18.68
C HIS A 10 17.31 5.83 -19.20
N GLU A 11 16.66 4.68 -19.41
CA GLU A 11 15.30 4.57 -19.88
C GLU A 11 14.43 5.38 -18.92
N GLU A 12 13.97 6.55 -19.39
CA GLU A 12 12.84 7.26 -18.80
C GLU A 12 11.60 6.39 -18.99
N MET A 13 11.54 5.28 -18.24
CA MET A 13 10.25 4.78 -17.78
C MET A 13 9.64 5.96 -17.05
N SER A 14 8.63 6.59 -17.67
CA SER A 14 7.93 7.77 -17.15
C SER A 14 7.74 7.64 -15.65
N LYS A 15 8.62 8.27 -14.86
CA LYS A 15 8.50 8.23 -13.42
C LYS A 15 7.23 8.99 -13.12
N ASN A 16 6.23 8.30 -12.57
CA ASN A 16 5.03 8.97 -12.07
C ASN A 16 5.54 10.11 -11.18
N PRO A 17 5.32 11.38 -11.53
CA PRO A 17 5.91 12.51 -10.80
C PRO A 17 5.51 12.51 -9.33
N LEU A 18 4.38 11.86 -9.00
CA LEU A 18 3.90 11.67 -7.64
C LEU A 18 4.62 10.55 -6.90
N ALA A 19 5.04 9.49 -7.60
CA ALA A 19 5.91 8.47 -7.01
C ALA A 19 7.26 9.07 -6.60
N ALA A 20 7.79 10.01 -7.41
CA ALA A 20 9.03 10.71 -7.09
C ALA A 20 8.96 11.53 -5.80
N ILE A 21 7.77 12.04 -5.42
CA ILE A 21 7.57 12.79 -4.15
C ILE A 21 7.76 11.87 -2.94
N LEU A 22 7.33 10.60 -3.04
CA LEU A 22 7.53 9.61 -1.98
C LEU A 22 8.97 9.08 -1.96
N GLU A 23 9.60 8.91 -3.13
CA GLU A 23 11.02 8.53 -3.23
C GLU A 23 11.95 9.60 -2.64
N ALA A 24 11.62 10.89 -2.83
CA ALA A 24 12.38 12.00 -2.27
C ALA A 24 12.24 12.11 -0.74
N ASN A 25 11.19 11.53 -0.15
CA ASN A 25 10.90 11.61 1.27
C ASN A 25 10.44 10.27 1.85
N ILE A 26 11.29 9.26 1.68
CA ILE A 26 11.05 7.92 2.22
C ILE A 26 10.91 8.00 3.74
N PHE A 27 9.87 7.37 4.29
CA PHE A 27 9.65 7.32 5.73
C PHE A 27 10.81 6.63 6.44
N ASN A 28 11.42 7.34 7.40
CA ASN A 28 12.62 6.91 8.13
C ASN A 28 12.45 6.99 9.67
N ARG A 29 11.20 7.06 10.16
CA ARG A 29 10.78 7.24 11.57
C ARG A 29 10.89 8.66 12.12
N THR A 30 11.70 9.54 11.54
CA THR A 30 11.86 10.92 12.05
C THR A 30 11.03 11.94 11.25
N ASN A 31 10.65 11.60 10.02
CA ASN A 31 9.94 12.47 9.08
C ASN A 31 8.44 12.17 8.93
N TYR A 32 7.77 11.70 9.99
CA TYR A 32 6.38 11.22 9.88
C TYR A 32 5.41 12.24 9.26
N ASN A 33 5.45 13.49 9.70
CA ASN A 33 4.52 14.51 9.22
C ASN A 33 4.73 14.83 7.73
N ASP A 34 5.99 15.00 7.32
CA ASP A 34 6.34 15.32 5.94
C ASP A 34 6.02 14.14 5.00
N TRP A 35 6.35 12.92 5.44
CA TRP A 35 5.99 11.70 4.72
C TRP A 35 4.46 11.54 4.61
N LEU A 36 3.72 11.76 5.69
CA LEU A 36 2.26 11.64 5.69
C LEU A 36 1.60 12.67 4.78
N GLN A 37 2.12 13.91 4.75
CA GLN A 37 1.64 14.94 3.83
C GLN A 37 1.87 14.53 2.37
N ASN A 38 3.07 14.04 2.05
CA ASN A 38 3.40 13.53 0.72
C ASN A 38 2.52 12.33 0.33
N LEU A 39 2.30 11.39 1.26
CA LEU A 39 1.40 10.26 1.06
C LEU A 39 -0.02 10.73 0.75
N ARG A 40 -0.56 11.68 1.51
CA ARG A 40 -1.89 12.25 1.24
C ARG A 40 -1.99 12.87 -0.15
N ILE A 41 -0.97 13.59 -0.61
CA ILE A 41 -0.95 14.17 -1.97
C ILE A 41 -1.06 13.06 -3.03
N VAL A 42 -0.25 12.00 -2.90
CA VAL A 42 -0.29 10.87 -3.84
C VAL A 42 -1.65 10.16 -3.82
N LEU A 43 -2.20 9.91 -2.63
CA LEU A 43 -3.49 9.23 -2.49
C LEU A 43 -4.68 10.08 -2.95
N ASP A 44 -4.61 11.39 -2.79
CA ASP A 44 -5.64 12.31 -3.24
C ASP A 44 -5.71 12.33 -4.77
N PHE A 45 -4.55 12.34 -5.42
CA PHE A 45 -4.46 12.21 -6.87
C PHE A 45 -5.05 10.89 -7.39
N GLU A 46 -4.83 9.78 -6.67
CA GLU A 46 -5.39 8.47 -7.01
C GLU A 46 -6.87 8.31 -6.57
N ASN A 47 -7.43 9.34 -5.92
CA ASN A 47 -8.79 9.35 -5.35
C ASN A 47 -9.00 8.24 -4.29
N GLN A 48 -7.96 7.97 -3.49
CA GLN A 48 -7.88 6.92 -2.48
C GLN A 48 -7.67 7.43 -1.05
N THR A 49 -7.63 8.75 -0.81
CA THR A 49 -7.45 9.33 0.54
C THR A 49 -8.45 8.79 1.55
N TYR A 50 -9.68 8.48 1.11
CA TYR A 50 -10.74 7.89 1.93
C TYR A 50 -10.36 6.58 2.63
N VAL A 51 -9.38 5.84 2.09
CA VAL A 51 -8.86 4.60 2.69
C VAL A 51 -8.13 4.87 4.01
N LEU A 52 -7.52 6.06 4.16
CA LEU A 52 -6.86 6.44 5.41
C LEU A 52 -7.86 6.79 6.51
N ASP A 53 -8.99 7.38 6.13
CA ASP A 53 -9.97 7.92 7.09
C ASP A 53 -11.05 6.90 7.47
N ARG A 54 -11.30 5.91 6.61
CA ARG A 54 -12.37 4.92 6.80
C ARG A 54 -11.82 3.57 7.24
N SER A 55 -12.52 2.93 8.17
CA SER A 55 -12.24 1.55 8.55
C SER A 55 -12.59 0.57 7.44
N LEU A 56 -11.77 -0.47 7.30
CA LEU A 56 -12.01 -1.60 6.40
C LEU A 56 -13.37 -2.25 6.72
N PRO A 57 -14.32 -2.32 5.76
CA PRO A 57 -15.54 -3.07 5.95
C PRO A 57 -15.21 -4.55 6.19
N ARG A 58 -15.67 -5.12 7.31
CA ARG A 58 -15.30 -6.50 7.71
C ARG A 58 -15.90 -7.57 6.82
N ALA A 59 -17.12 -7.38 6.33
CA ALA A 59 -17.83 -8.26 5.42
C ALA A 59 -19.04 -7.53 4.82
N LEU A 60 -19.54 -8.04 3.70
CA LEU A 60 -20.86 -7.67 3.17
C LEU A 60 -21.95 -8.58 3.74
N PRO A 61 -23.11 -8.05 4.14
CA PRO A 61 -24.27 -8.85 4.50
C PRO A 61 -24.72 -9.79 3.38
N GLU A 62 -25.26 -10.95 3.75
CA GLU A 62 -25.92 -11.83 2.80
C GLU A 62 -27.14 -11.13 2.19
N GLY A 63 -27.27 -11.17 0.87
CA GLY A 63 -28.29 -10.40 0.15
C GLY A 63 -27.90 -8.98 -0.25
N SER A 64 -26.65 -8.54 0.00
CA SER A 64 -26.16 -7.23 -0.46
C SER A 64 -26.41 -7.05 -1.96
N ILE A 65 -26.86 -5.85 -2.35
CA ILE A 65 -27.18 -5.54 -3.75
C ILE A 65 -25.90 -5.40 -4.59
N HIS A 66 -26.05 -5.41 -5.92
CA HIS A 66 -24.91 -5.40 -6.83
C HIS A 66 -23.97 -4.20 -6.60
N GLU A 67 -24.52 -3.02 -6.35
CA GLU A 67 -23.76 -1.79 -6.10
C GLU A 67 -22.92 -1.84 -4.81
N GLU A 68 -23.48 -2.40 -3.74
CA GLU A 68 -22.75 -2.61 -2.48
C GLU A 68 -21.58 -3.57 -2.67
N ARG A 69 -21.78 -4.63 -3.46
CA ARG A 69 -20.72 -5.60 -3.82
C ARG A 69 -19.60 -4.94 -4.61
N LEU A 70 -19.92 -4.09 -5.57
CA LEU A 70 -18.94 -3.34 -6.36
C LEU A 70 -18.15 -2.37 -5.48
N THR A 71 -18.84 -1.62 -4.61
CA THR A 71 -18.22 -0.66 -3.70
C THR A 71 -17.25 -1.35 -2.73
N PHE A 72 -17.67 -2.49 -2.17
CA PHE A 72 -16.82 -3.30 -1.30
C PHE A 72 -15.58 -3.84 -2.02
N LYS A 73 -15.75 -4.37 -3.23
CA LYS A 73 -14.62 -4.85 -4.05
C LYS A 73 -13.65 -3.71 -4.37
N LYS A 74 -14.16 -2.56 -4.79
CA LYS A 74 -13.36 -1.36 -5.06
C LYS A 74 -12.58 -0.91 -3.83
N TRP A 75 -13.23 -0.85 -2.67
CA TRP A 75 -12.56 -0.52 -1.41
C TRP A 75 -11.38 -1.45 -1.14
N HIS A 76 -11.57 -2.78 -1.29
CA HIS A 76 -10.50 -3.75 -1.08
C HIS A 76 -9.33 -3.61 -2.05
N GLU A 77 -9.62 -3.31 -3.31
CA GLU A 77 -8.61 -3.05 -4.33
C GLU A 77 -7.84 -1.77 -4.03
N ASP A 78 -8.54 -0.70 -3.66
CA ASP A 78 -7.94 0.58 -3.31
C ASP A 78 -7.09 0.46 -2.05
N ASN A 79 -7.56 -0.22 -1.02
CA ASN A 79 -6.77 -0.49 0.18
C ASN A 79 -5.51 -1.31 -0.09
N ARG A 80 -5.57 -2.29 -1.01
CA ARG A 80 -4.37 -3.03 -1.42
C ARG A 80 -3.36 -2.11 -2.12
N LYS A 81 -3.82 -1.17 -2.95
CA LYS A 81 -2.95 -0.17 -3.60
C LYS A 81 -2.31 0.75 -2.56
N VAL A 82 -3.11 1.34 -1.65
CA VAL A 82 -2.60 2.20 -0.57
C VAL A 82 -1.57 1.46 0.28
N HIS A 83 -1.85 0.21 0.66
CA HIS A 83 -0.90 -0.61 1.41
C HIS A 83 0.43 -0.79 0.68
N ASN A 84 0.40 -1.03 -0.63
CA ASN A 84 1.61 -1.16 -1.44
C ASN A 84 2.39 0.17 -1.54
N ILE A 85 1.69 1.30 -1.71
CA ILE A 85 2.30 2.63 -1.73
C ILE A 85 3.00 2.91 -0.39
N VAL A 86 2.31 2.65 0.72
CA VAL A 86 2.87 2.82 2.08
C VAL A 86 4.14 1.99 2.23
N LEU A 87 4.10 0.69 1.91
CA LEU A 87 5.28 -0.18 2.02
C LEU A 87 6.44 0.24 1.10
N ALA A 88 6.16 0.71 -0.11
CA ALA A 88 7.19 1.17 -1.05
C ALA A 88 7.83 2.50 -0.62
N SER A 89 7.09 3.34 0.10
CA SER A 89 7.53 4.65 0.59
C SER A 89 8.27 4.62 1.93
N MET A 90 8.66 3.44 2.41
CA MET A 90 9.31 3.23 3.71
C MET A 90 10.72 2.67 3.54
N THR A 91 11.61 2.95 4.50
CA THR A 91 12.91 2.28 4.52
C THR A 91 12.76 0.77 4.72
N ASN A 92 13.72 0.01 4.18
CA ASN A 92 13.72 -1.45 4.21
C ASN A 92 13.59 -2.04 5.62
N ASP A 93 14.14 -1.39 6.66
CA ASP A 93 14.03 -1.86 8.04
C ASP A 93 12.60 -1.72 8.59
N ILE A 94 11.93 -0.61 8.31
CA ILE A 94 10.53 -0.35 8.70
C ILE A 94 9.60 -1.30 7.98
N GLN A 95 9.79 -1.44 6.66
CA GLN A 95 9.01 -2.35 5.83
C GLN A 95 9.09 -3.79 6.36
N LYS A 96 10.29 -4.29 6.67
CA LYS A 96 10.50 -5.63 7.25
C LYS A 96 9.79 -5.79 8.60
N GLN A 97 9.78 -4.77 9.45
CA GLN A 97 9.07 -4.83 10.73
C GLN A 97 7.56 -4.90 10.56
N LEU A 98 6.98 -4.06 9.70
CA LEU A 98 5.54 -4.05 9.44
C LEU A 98 5.07 -5.36 8.80
N VAL A 99 5.80 -5.87 7.81
CA VAL A 99 5.50 -7.14 7.15
C VAL A 99 5.57 -8.30 8.15
N LYS A 100 6.59 -8.35 9.02
CA LYS A 100 6.70 -9.37 10.08
C LYS A 100 5.52 -9.34 11.04
N SER A 101 5.07 -8.15 11.46
CA SER A 101 3.91 -8.00 12.35
C SER A 101 2.62 -8.51 11.70
N VAL A 102 2.39 -8.24 10.42
CA VAL A 102 1.21 -8.74 9.70
C VAL A 102 1.25 -10.26 9.52
N HIS A 103 2.40 -10.84 9.18
CA HIS A 103 2.54 -12.30 9.06
C HIS A 103 2.41 -13.00 10.42
N GLY A 104 2.95 -12.39 11.48
CA GLY A 104 2.79 -12.86 12.85
C GLY A 104 1.34 -12.79 13.37
N LEU A 105 0.54 -11.83 12.90
CA LEU A 105 -0.89 -11.77 13.17
C LEU A 105 -1.66 -12.84 12.39
N LYS A 106 -1.36 -13.03 11.10
CA LYS A 106 -1.98 -14.08 10.28
C LYS A 106 -1.70 -15.49 10.82
N SER A 107 -0.47 -15.76 11.28
CA SER A 107 -0.14 -17.06 11.90
C SER A 107 -0.90 -17.28 13.21
N LYS A 108 -1.00 -16.25 14.06
CA LYS A 108 -1.79 -16.31 15.31
C LYS A 108 -3.29 -16.48 15.06
N SER A 109 -3.86 -15.79 14.08
CA SER A 109 -5.28 -15.93 13.71
C SER A 109 -5.59 -17.30 13.13
N LYS A 110 -4.70 -17.86 12.29
CA LYS A 110 -4.88 -19.21 11.72
C LYS A 110 -4.88 -20.29 12.81
N VAL A 111 -3.91 -20.23 13.72
CA VAL A 111 -3.86 -21.15 14.87
C VAL A 111 -5.11 -21.02 15.75
N LYS A 112 -5.62 -19.80 15.97
CA LYS A 112 -6.83 -19.60 16.77
C LYS A 112 -8.09 -20.18 16.12
N MET A 113 -8.25 -20.07 14.79
CA MET A 113 -9.38 -20.69 14.09
C MET A 113 -9.27 -22.21 14.03
N GLU A 114 -8.08 -22.78 13.81
CA GLU A 114 -7.88 -24.24 13.79
C GLU A 114 -8.18 -24.86 15.17
N VAL A 115 -7.82 -24.19 16.26
CA VAL A 115 -8.10 -24.66 17.64
C VAL A 115 -9.59 -24.52 18.03
N GLU A 116 -10.33 -23.63 17.38
CA GLU A 116 -11.76 -23.38 17.68
C GLU A 116 -12.70 -24.25 16.82
N VAL A 117 -12.21 -24.81 15.72
CA VAL A 117 -12.94 -25.77 14.85
C VAL A 117 -12.86 -27.20 15.38
N GLU A 118 -11.94 -27.50 16.30
CA GLU A 118 -11.70 -28.86 16.83
C GLU A 118 -12.24 -29.07 18.27
N LYS A 119 -13.29 -28.33 18.66
CA LYS A 119 -14.07 -28.53 19.90
C LYS A 119 -15.56 -28.54 19.62
#